data_AF-A0A7S3AE63-F1
#
_entry.id   AF-A0A7S3AE63-F1
#
_cell.length_a   1.000
_cell.length_b   1.000
_cell.length_c   1.000
_cell.angle_alpha   90.00
_cell.angle_beta   90.00
_cell.angle_gamma   90.00
#
_symmetry.space_group_name_H-M   'P 1'
#
loop_
_entity.id
_entity.type
_entity.pdbx_description
1 polymer ?
#
loop_
_entity_poly.entity_id
_entity_poly.type
_entity_poly.pdbx_seq_one_letter_code
_entity_poly.pdbx_strand_id
1 'polypeptide(L)'
;KMAAELRTNGGQVVQRLSNRPTWQTAPSICRSLPGFSTVDNYPIRSPLAVADFLAPIVSGRSFCEIGTRNGDIMACLSHFARNVTAIEMDEVYCKKLAERGYRIICKMVEQVPPAELAHCEVYFWWPMDPRDQNEIWLKQMISTHRQLGTSAEIYVAHDTHWKFDMQMLPKLVQSHKSAFVGINRVFFDEGGELTGHTSYTNHFFDRPGRAGT
;
A
#
# COMPACT_ATOMS: atom_id res chain seq x y z
N LYS A 1 -1.44 39.30 -50.32
CA LYS A 1 -2.58 38.39 -50.06
C LYS A 1 -2.66 38.18 -48.56
N MET A 2 -3.87 38.22 -48.03
CA MET A 2 -4.25 38.64 -46.68
C MET A 2 -3.63 37.85 -45.52
N ALA A 3 -3.18 38.60 -44.51
CA ALA A 3 -3.04 38.15 -43.14
C ALA A 3 -4.43 38.00 -42.51
N ALA A 4 -4.62 36.96 -41.70
CA ALA A 4 -5.77 36.87 -40.80
C ALA A 4 -5.32 37.27 -39.39
N GLU A 5 -5.62 38.52 -39.02
CA GLU A 5 -5.69 38.96 -37.63
C GLU A 5 -6.90 38.30 -36.97
N LEU A 6 -6.67 37.58 -35.87
CA LEU A 6 -7.69 37.33 -34.86
C LEU A 6 -7.32 38.15 -33.62
N ARG A 7 -7.88 39.36 -33.55
CA ARG A 7 -7.99 40.12 -32.31
C ARG A 7 -9.22 39.61 -31.55
N THR A 8 -9.03 39.14 -30.33
CA THR A 8 -10.10 39.10 -29.33
C THR A 8 -9.61 39.78 -28.05
N ASN A 9 -10.50 40.62 -27.53
CA ASN A 9 -10.33 41.49 -26.38
C ASN A 9 -10.15 40.71 -25.08
N GLY A 10 -9.20 41.14 -24.25
CA GLY A 10 -9.08 40.68 -22.85
C GLY A 10 -7.69 40.15 -22.55
N GLY A 11 -6.79 41.05 -22.15
CA GLY A 11 -5.45 40.69 -21.71
C GLY A 11 -5.49 39.81 -20.47
N GLN A 12 -5.30 38.51 -20.65
CA GLN A 12 -4.57 37.67 -19.71
C GLN A 12 -3.63 36.80 -20.53
N VAL A 13 -2.37 37.23 -20.56
CA VAL A 13 -1.25 36.41 -20.97
C VAL A 13 -1.31 35.13 -20.12
N VAL A 14 -1.56 33.99 -20.77
CA VAL A 14 -1.39 32.67 -20.16
C VAL A 14 0.10 32.54 -19.85
N GLN A 15 0.49 32.99 -18.65
CA GLN A 15 1.83 32.81 -18.14
C GLN A 15 2.06 31.31 -18.00
N ARG A 16 3.01 30.84 -18.82
CA ARG A 16 3.58 29.51 -18.89
C ARG A 16 3.57 28.82 -17.52
N LEU A 17 2.96 27.62 -17.48
CA LEU A 17 3.12 26.61 -16.43
C LEU A 17 4.58 26.09 -16.28
N SER A 18 5.58 26.76 -16.86
CA SER A 18 6.96 26.28 -16.98
C SER A 18 7.79 26.43 -15.71
N ASN A 19 7.25 27.01 -14.64
CA ASN A 19 7.98 27.25 -13.38
C ASN A 19 7.40 26.50 -12.17
N ARG A 20 6.61 25.43 -12.38
CA ARG A 20 6.32 24.53 -11.26
C ARG A 20 7.63 23.82 -10.90
N PRO A 21 8.17 23.97 -9.67
CA PRO A 21 9.30 23.16 -9.26
C PRO A 21 8.92 21.69 -9.47
N THR A 22 9.77 20.96 -10.19
CA THR A 22 9.66 19.52 -10.29
C THR A 22 9.67 18.97 -8.87
N TRP A 23 8.58 18.33 -8.47
CA TRP A 23 8.49 17.69 -7.17
C TRP A 23 9.55 16.58 -7.15
N GLN A 24 10.66 16.81 -6.47
CA GLN A 24 11.64 15.77 -6.21
C GLN A 24 11.14 15.02 -4.97
N THR A 25 10.63 13.81 -5.17
CA THR A 25 10.38 12.90 -4.07
C THR A 25 11.70 12.71 -3.31
N ALA A 26 11.70 13.01 -2.01
CA ALA A 26 12.84 12.68 -1.18
C ALA A 26 13.15 11.18 -1.36
N PRO A 27 14.44 10.79 -1.45
CA PRO A 27 14.78 9.38 -1.53
C PRO A 27 14.23 8.66 -0.30
N SER A 28 13.58 7.52 -0.53
CA SER A 28 12.97 6.71 0.54
C SER A 28 13.96 6.45 1.68
N ILE A 29 13.45 6.45 2.91
CA ILE A 29 14.26 6.21 4.12
C ILE A 29 14.92 4.83 4.07
N CYS A 30 14.35 3.88 3.32
CA CYS A 30 14.91 2.55 3.14
C CYS A 30 16.30 2.59 2.49
N ARG A 31 16.53 3.53 1.57
CA ARG A 31 17.79 3.62 0.80
C ARG A 31 19.00 4.04 1.64
N SER A 32 18.79 4.61 2.81
CA SER A 32 19.86 4.98 3.74
C SER A 32 20.12 3.93 4.83
N LEU A 33 19.35 2.83 4.85
CA LEU A 33 19.51 1.78 5.85
C LEU A 33 20.70 0.87 5.53
N PRO A 34 21.51 0.52 6.55
CA PRO A 34 22.68 -0.33 6.33
C PRO A 34 22.27 -1.73 5.90
N GLY A 35 22.84 -2.21 4.78
CA GLY A 35 22.58 -3.54 4.26
C GLY A 35 21.23 -3.71 3.56
N PHE A 36 20.44 -2.64 3.42
CA PHE A 36 19.20 -2.68 2.65
C PHE A 36 19.48 -2.69 1.15
N SER A 37 18.82 -3.60 0.43
CA SER A 37 18.83 -3.65 -1.03
C SER A 37 17.47 -4.14 -1.55
N THR A 38 16.99 -3.52 -2.63
CA THR A 38 15.82 -3.99 -3.38
C THR A 38 16.20 -5.10 -4.34
N VAL A 39 15.31 -6.08 -4.48
CA VAL A 39 15.43 -7.13 -5.51
C VAL A 39 14.65 -6.73 -6.77
N ASP A 40 13.53 -6.04 -6.61
CA ASP A 40 12.74 -5.56 -7.75
C ASP A 40 13.39 -4.30 -8.36
N ASN A 41 13.79 -4.39 -9.63
CA ASN A 41 14.48 -3.33 -10.36
C ASN A 41 13.59 -2.12 -10.70
N TYR A 42 12.28 -2.35 -10.75
CA TYR A 42 11.26 -1.34 -10.98
C TYR A 42 10.35 -1.35 -9.76
N PRO A 43 9.82 -0.20 -9.32
CA PRO A 43 8.78 -0.18 -8.31
C PRO A 43 7.52 -0.89 -8.84
N ILE A 44 7.46 -2.20 -8.69
CA ILE A 44 6.20 -2.92 -8.83
C ILE A 44 5.45 -2.59 -7.55
N ARG A 45 4.37 -1.82 -7.66
CA ARG A 45 3.58 -1.32 -6.51
C ARG A 45 4.28 -0.27 -5.63
N SER A 46 5.35 0.37 -6.13
CA SER A 46 6.20 1.33 -5.38
C SER A 46 6.48 0.94 -3.93
N PRO A 47 7.18 -0.18 -3.74
CA PRO A 47 7.31 -0.83 -2.43
C PRO A 47 7.93 0.10 -1.39
N LEU A 48 8.86 0.97 -1.80
CA LEU A 48 9.56 1.84 -0.84
C LEU A 48 8.72 3.01 -0.33
N ALA A 49 7.80 3.55 -1.13
CA ALA A 49 6.91 4.61 -0.65
C ALA A 49 5.92 4.07 0.39
N VAL A 50 5.43 2.84 0.17
CA VAL A 50 4.62 2.11 1.15
C VAL A 50 5.42 1.82 2.42
N ALA A 51 6.67 1.38 2.27
CA ALA A 51 7.54 1.14 3.41
C ALA A 51 7.80 2.43 4.22
N ASP A 52 8.05 3.57 3.58
CA ASP A 52 8.22 4.86 4.25
C ASP A 52 6.97 5.24 5.08
N PHE A 53 5.77 5.00 4.53
CA PHE A 53 4.51 5.24 5.23
C PHE A 53 4.32 4.30 6.43
N LEU A 54 4.64 3.00 6.27
CA LEU A 54 4.45 1.99 7.31
C LEU A 54 5.52 2.02 8.40
N ALA A 55 6.72 2.51 8.12
CA ALA A 55 7.85 2.54 9.07
C ALA A 55 7.50 3.11 10.45
N PRO A 56 6.89 4.30 10.59
CA PRO A 56 6.50 4.82 11.91
C PRO A 56 5.39 3.98 12.59
N ILE A 57 4.52 3.33 11.81
CA ILE A 57 3.41 2.51 12.33
C ILE A 57 3.92 1.21 12.93
N VAL A 58 4.90 0.58 12.28
CA VAL A 58 5.42 -0.74 12.68
C VAL A 58 6.53 -0.66 13.72
N SER A 59 7.02 0.54 14.03
CA SER A 59 8.16 0.75 14.94
C SER A 59 7.93 0.05 16.28
N GLY A 60 8.82 -0.88 16.64
CA GLY A 60 8.75 -1.67 17.87
C GLY A 60 7.62 -2.72 17.93
N ARG A 61 6.89 -2.95 16.84
CA ARG A 61 5.75 -3.88 16.76
C ARG A 61 6.07 -5.08 15.86
N SER A 62 5.30 -6.16 16.01
CA SER A 62 5.35 -7.31 15.12
C SER A 62 4.58 -7.03 13.83
N PHE A 63 5.26 -7.06 12.69
CA PHE A 63 4.70 -6.77 11.37
C PHE A 63 4.58 -8.05 10.51
N CYS A 64 3.46 -8.18 9.80
CA CYS A 64 3.23 -9.26 8.87
C CYS A 64 2.82 -8.73 7.49
N GLU A 65 3.54 -9.17 6.46
CA GLU A 65 3.24 -8.86 5.07
C GLU A 65 2.63 -10.10 4.40
N ILE A 66 1.46 -9.96 3.77
CA ILE A 66 0.82 -11.03 2.99
C ILE A 66 1.03 -10.76 1.51
N GLY A 67 1.48 -11.77 0.76
CA GLY A 67 1.81 -11.63 -0.66
C GLY A 67 3.10 -10.83 -0.86
N THR A 68 4.12 -11.20 -0.09
CA THR A 68 5.39 -10.49 0.07
C THR A 68 6.28 -10.49 -1.16
N ARG A 69 6.14 -11.50 -2.03
CA ARG A 69 6.96 -11.66 -3.24
C ARG A 69 8.46 -11.67 -2.91
N ASN A 70 9.25 -10.69 -3.39
CA ASN A 70 10.68 -10.64 -3.09
C ASN A 70 10.97 -10.01 -1.71
N GLY A 71 10.00 -9.37 -1.05
CA GLY A 71 10.13 -8.85 0.32
C GLY A 71 10.85 -7.52 0.47
N ASP A 72 10.77 -6.63 -0.52
CA ASP A 72 11.44 -5.32 -0.44
C ASP A 72 10.81 -4.38 0.61
N ILE A 73 9.49 -4.47 0.82
CA ILE A 73 8.79 -3.74 1.90
C ILE A 73 9.25 -4.28 3.25
N MET A 74 9.04 -5.58 3.53
CA MET A 74 9.48 -6.17 4.79
C MET A 74 10.97 -5.98 5.07
N ALA A 75 11.82 -5.99 4.04
CA ALA A 75 13.25 -5.79 4.21
C ALA A 75 13.55 -4.42 4.79
N CYS A 76 12.89 -3.37 4.30
CA CYS A 76 13.01 -2.04 4.88
C CYS A 76 12.40 -2.00 6.29
N LEU A 77 11.19 -2.53 6.44
CA LEU A 77 10.47 -2.49 7.71
C LEU A 77 11.14 -3.30 8.82
N SER A 78 11.97 -4.28 8.49
CA SER A 78 12.75 -5.07 9.46
C SER A 78 13.73 -4.25 10.29
N HIS A 79 14.11 -3.05 9.84
CA HIS A 79 14.94 -2.13 10.60
C HIS A 79 14.17 -1.35 11.69
N PHE A 80 12.84 -1.32 11.61
CA PHE A 80 11.98 -0.55 12.52
C PHE A 80 11.08 -1.45 13.36
N ALA A 81 10.56 -2.52 12.76
CA ALA A 81 9.71 -3.49 13.42
C ALA A 81 10.50 -4.32 14.44
N ARG A 82 9.81 -4.80 15.49
CA ARG A 82 10.39 -5.74 16.44
C ARG A 82 10.69 -7.07 15.74
N ASN A 83 9.70 -7.57 15.00
CA ASN A 83 9.79 -8.78 14.19
C ASN A 83 9.05 -8.55 12.87
N VAL A 84 9.52 -9.16 11.79
CA VAL A 84 8.80 -9.23 10.51
C VAL A 84 8.50 -10.68 10.13
N THR A 85 7.30 -10.95 9.63
CA THR A 85 6.91 -12.27 9.11
C THR A 85 6.29 -12.11 7.72
N ALA A 86 6.79 -12.87 6.75
CA ALA A 86 6.15 -12.99 5.45
C ALA A 86 5.10 -14.10 5.47
N ILE A 87 3.94 -13.86 4.86
CA ILE A 87 2.95 -14.88 4.52
C ILE A 87 2.90 -14.93 3.00
N GLU A 88 3.46 -16.00 2.44
CA GLU A 88 3.66 -16.14 0.99
C GLU A 88 3.22 -17.54 0.55
N MET A 89 2.45 -17.63 -0.51
CA MET A 89 1.93 -18.90 -1.03
C MET A 89 2.84 -19.49 -2.09
N ASP A 90 3.60 -18.66 -2.80
CA ASP A 90 4.46 -19.10 -3.89
C ASP A 90 5.79 -19.61 -3.35
N GLU A 91 6.06 -20.90 -3.59
CA GLU A 91 7.26 -21.59 -3.13
C GLU A 91 8.56 -20.93 -3.60
N VAL A 92 8.58 -20.33 -4.79
CA VAL A 92 9.76 -19.65 -5.34
C VAL A 92 10.08 -18.41 -4.51
N TYR A 93 9.06 -17.62 -4.17
CA TYR A 93 9.25 -16.43 -3.33
C TYR A 93 9.58 -16.80 -1.89
N CYS A 94 8.94 -17.84 -1.35
CA CYS A 94 9.31 -18.42 -0.07
C CYS A 94 10.79 -18.78 0.04
N LYS A 95 11.34 -19.46 -0.97
CA LYS A 95 12.77 -19.82 -0.99
C LYS A 95 13.67 -18.57 -1.01
N LYS A 96 13.36 -17.58 -1.84
CA LYS A 96 14.11 -16.32 -1.92
C LYS A 96 14.09 -15.57 -0.59
N LEU A 97 12.94 -15.50 0.08
CA LEU A 97 12.82 -14.84 1.37
C LEU A 97 13.60 -15.58 2.46
N ALA A 98 13.63 -16.92 2.41
CA ALA A 98 14.40 -17.73 3.35
C ALA A 98 15.91 -17.53 3.17
N GLU A 99 16.39 -17.41 1.92
CA GLU A 99 17.78 -17.07 1.60
C GLU A 99 18.17 -15.68 2.12
N ARG A 100 17.20 -14.76 2.26
CA ARG A 100 17.39 -13.44 2.90
C ARG A 100 17.33 -13.48 4.43
N GLY A 101 17.06 -14.64 5.03
CA GLY A 101 17.03 -14.84 6.49
C GLY A 101 15.75 -14.36 7.17
N TYR A 102 14.65 -14.18 6.44
CA TYR A 102 13.38 -13.78 7.03
C TYR A 102 12.55 -14.95 7.56
N ARG A 103 11.71 -14.68 8.57
CA ARG A 103 10.67 -15.63 9.01
C ARG A 103 9.56 -15.63 7.97
N ILE A 104 9.22 -16.81 7.44
CA ILE A 104 8.16 -16.96 6.43
C ILE A 104 7.20 -18.09 6.83
N ILE A 105 5.92 -17.85 6.58
CA ILE A 105 4.87 -18.86 6.60
C ILE A 105 4.50 -19.14 5.13
N CYS A 106 4.98 -20.27 4.62
CA CYS A 106 4.79 -20.68 3.23
C CYS A 106 3.45 -21.37 2.99
N LYS A 107 2.36 -20.59 3.06
CA LYS A 107 0.97 -21.06 2.98
C LYS A 107 0.06 -19.99 2.38
N MET A 108 -1.09 -20.44 1.89
CA MET A 108 -2.26 -19.57 1.71
C MET A 108 -2.69 -19.00 3.07
N VAL A 109 -3.15 -17.75 3.10
CA VAL A 109 -3.56 -17.05 4.33
C VAL A 109 -4.61 -17.84 5.10
N GLU A 110 -5.57 -18.42 4.37
CA GLU A 110 -6.69 -19.22 4.87
C GLU A 110 -6.22 -20.49 5.59
N GLN A 111 -4.99 -20.92 5.36
CA GLN A 111 -4.38 -22.10 5.96
C GLN A 111 -3.42 -21.76 7.11
N VAL A 112 -3.19 -20.46 7.39
CA VAL A 112 -2.32 -20.03 8.48
C VAL A 112 -3.03 -20.24 9.82
N PRO A 113 -2.40 -20.92 10.79
CA PRO A 113 -2.99 -21.13 12.11
C PRO A 113 -3.29 -19.81 12.84
N PRO A 114 -4.40 -19.71 13.59
CA PRO A 114 -4.74 -18.51 14.36
C PRO A 114 -3.63 -18.03 15.30
N ALA A 115 -2.89 -18.96 15.92
CA ALA A 115 -1.78 -18.61 16.81
C ALA A 115 -0.64 -17.89 16.09
N GLU A 116 -0.34 -18.27 14.85
CA GLU A 116 0.68 -17.63 14.03
C GLU A 116 0.26 -16.22 13.60
N LEU A 117 -1.01 -16.07 13.20
CA LEU A 117 -1.58 -14.77 12.87
C LEU A 117 -1.59 -13.85 14.11
N ALA A 118 -2.02 -14.33 15.27
CA ALA A 118 -2.11 -13.51 16.47
C ALA A 118 -0.78 -12.95 17.00
N HIS A 119 0.37 -13.42 16.51
CA HIS A 119 1.68 -12.82 16.80
C HIS A 119 1.91 -11.49 16.09
N CYS A 120 1.14 -11.20 15.05
CA CYS A 120 1.21 -9.97 14.26
C CYS A 120 0.35 -8.87 14.91
N GLU A 121 0.93 -7.69 15.10
CA GLU A 121 0.24 -6.50 15.60
C GLU A 121 -0.10 -5.52 14.47
N VAL A 122 0.60 -5.64 13.34
CA VAL A 122 0.35 -4.87 12.12
C VAL A 122 0.38 -5.82 10.93
N TYR A 123 -0.63 -5.76 10.06
CA TYR A 123 -0.67 -6.47 8.80
C TYR A 123 -0.65 -5.49 7.63
N PHE A 124 -0.01 -5.90 6.55
CA PHE A 124 -0.11 -5.23 5.26
C PHE A 124 -0.27 -6.24 4.14
N TRP A 125 -1.07 -5.90 3.12
CA TRP A 125 -1.10 -6.66 1.87
C TRP A 125 -1.57 -5.83 0.69
N TRP A 126 -1.24 -6.34 -0.50
CA TRP A 126 -1.74 -5.84 -1.77
C TRP A 126 -2.57 -6.93 -2.46
N PRO A 127 -3.90 -6.77 -2.55
CA PRO A 127 -4.76 -7.82 -3.08
C PRO A 127 -4.49 -8.07 -4.57
N MET A 128 -4.41 -9.34 -4.97
CA MET A 128 -4.50 -9.74 -6.37
C MET A 128 -5.95 -9.85 -6.83
N ASP A 129 -6.86 -10.18 -5.90
CA ASP A 129 -8.30 -10.15 -6.11
C ASP A 129 -8.98 -9.45 -4.93
N PRO A 130 -9.28 -8.14 -5.05
CA PRO A 130 -9.83 -7.36 -3.96
C PRO A 130 -11.28 -7.70 -3.63
N ARG A 131 -11.97 -8.46 -4.50
CA ARG A 131 -13.35 -8.91 -4.25
C ARG A 131 -13.34 -10.09 -3.29
N ASP A 132 -12.47 -11.05 -3.54
CA ASP A 132 -12.49 -12.33 -2.83
C ASP A 132 -11.51 -12.34 -1.66
N GLN A 133 -10.29 -11.81 -1.83
CA GLN A 133 -9.23 -11.91 -0.81
C GLN A 133 -9.49 -11.01 0.40
N ASN A 134 -9.82 -9.73 0.16
CA ASN A 134 -9.90 -8.74 1.24
C ASN A 134 -10.91 -9.12 2.33
N GLU A 135 -12.12 -9.53 1.94
CA GLU A 135 -13.16 -9.85 2.92
C GLU A 135 -12.84 -11.13 3.70
N ILE A 136 -12.30 -12.15 3.01
CA ILE A 136 -11.91 -13.42 3.64
C ILE A 136 -10.79 -13.18 4.66
N TRP A 137 -9.73 -12.49 4.25
CA TRP A 137 -8.57 -12.26 5.12
C TRP A 137 -8.91 -11.35 6.29
N LEU A 138 -9.70 -10.29 6.06
CA LEU A 138 -10.19 -9.44 7.15
C LEU A 138 -11.00 -10.22 8.17
N LYS A 139 -11.96 -11.05 7.73
CA LYS A 139 -12.77 -11.88 8.63
C LYS A 139 -11.90 -12.85 9.43
N GLN A 140 -10.90 -13.45 8.80
CA GLN A 140 -9.97 -14.35 9.46
C GLN A 140 -9.16 -13.63 10.55
N MET A 141 -8.59 -12.45 10.26
CA MET A 141 -7.85 -11.67 11.26
C MET A 141 -8.75 -11.21 12.40
N ILE A 142 -9.94 -10.68 12.09
CA ILE A 142 -10.91 -10.25 13.11
C ILE A 142 -11.30 -11.42 14.02
N SER A 143 -11.60 -12.58 13.43
CA SER A 143 -11.96 -13.78 14.21
C SER A 143 -10.81 -14.25 15.07
N THR A 144 -9.59 -14.28 14.52
CA THR A 144 -8.39 -14.73 15.23
C THR A 144 -8.08 -13.86 16.44
N HIS A 145 -8.00 -12.53 16.23
CA HIS A 145 -7.68 -11.58 17.28
C HIS A 145 -8.77 -11.53 18.35
N ARG A 146 -10.04 -11.63 17.96
CA ARG A 146 -11.15 -11.77 18.93
C ARG A 146 -11.04 -13.05 19.75
N GLN A 147 -10.81 -14.20 19.11
CA GLN A 147 -10.76 -15.50 19.79
C GLN A 147 -9.60 -15.57 20.79
N LEU A 148 -8.45 -14.98 20.44
CA LEU A 148 -7.23 -15.05 21.24
C LEU A 148 -7.03 -13.85 22.17
N GLY A 149 -7.98 -12.89 22.18
CA GLY A 149 -7.91 -11.72 23.05
C GLY A 149 -6.76 -10.76 22.70
N THR A 150 -6.30 -10.77 21.45
CA THR A 150 -5.26 -9.88 20.94
C THR A 150 -5.88 -8.82 20.02
N SER A 151 -5.10 -7.80 19.63
CA SER A 151 -5.53 -6.77 18.67
C SER A 151 -4.47 -6.58 17.60
N ALA A 152 -4.89 -6.00 16.48
CA ALA A 152 -3.99 -5.65 15.39
C ALA A 152 -4.48 -4.43 14.62
N GLU A 153 -3.60 -3.87 13.80
CA GLU A 153 -3.94 -2.92 12.76
C GLU A 153 -3.69 -3.54 11.39
N ILE A 154 -4.60 -3.33 10.46
CA ILE A 154 -4.57 -3.86 9.12
C ILE A 154 -4.48 -2.71 8.14
N TYR A 155 -3.53 -2.80 7.21
CA TYR A 155 -3.32 -1.86 6.13
C TYR A 155 -3.50 -2.57 4.80
N VAL A 156 -4.52 -2.19 4.05
CA VAL A 156 -4.76 -2.76 2.73
C VAL A 156 -4.36 -1.75 1.67
N ALA A 157 -3.52 -2.17 0.73
CA ALA A 157 -3.14 -1.35 -0.40
C ALA A 157 -4.28 -1.25 -1.43
N HIS A 158 -4.34 -0.11 -2.10
CA HIS A 158 -5.30 0.22 -3.14
C HIS A 158 -4.60 0.83 -4.33
N ASP A 159 -4.83 0.25 -5.50
CA ASP A 159 -4.61 0.93 -6.76
C ASP A 159 -5.78 1.88 -7.05
N THR A 160 -5.52 3.18 -7.04
CA THR A 160 -6.54 4.20 -7.35
C THR A 160 -7.08 4.12 -8.77
N HIS A 161 -6.34 3.50 -9.69
CA HIS A 161 -6.76 3.27 -11.07
C HIS A 161 -7.59 2.00 -11.24
N TRP A 162 -7.60 1.11 -10.25
CA TRP A 162 -8.36 -0.12 -10.32
C TRP A 162 -9.75 0.02 -9.70
N LYS A 163 -10.78 -0.08 -10.56
CA LYS A 163 -12.18 0.08 -10.16
C LYS A 163 -12.60 -0.84 -9.02
N PHE A 164 -12.09 -2.07 -8.95
CA PHE A 164 -12.51 -3.02 -7.93
C PHE A 164 -11.92 -2.70 -6.56
N ASP A 165 -10.67 -2.26 -6.50
CA ASP A 165 -10.05 -1.74 -5.28
C ASP A 165 -10.86 -0.57 -4.69
N MET A 166 -11.23 0.38 -5.55
CA MET A 166 -11.99 1.57 -5.14
C MET A 166 -13.42 1.25 -4.69
N GLN A 167 -14.00 0.13 -5.12
CA GLN A 167 -15.36 -0.28 -4.75
C GLN A 167 -15.42 -1.05 -3.42
N MET A 168 -14.43 -1.90 -3.15
CA MET A 168 -14.56 -2.91 -2.10
C MET A 168 -14.17 -2.38 -0.72
N LEU A 169 -13.02 -1.71 -0.60
CA LEU A 169 -12.51 -1.44 0.75
C LEU A 169 -13.19 -0.33 1.55
N PRO A 170 -13.70 0.77 0.97
CA PRO A 170 -14.52 1.70 1.73
C PRO A 170 -15.70 1.01 2.42
N LYS A 171 -16.30 0.02 1.76
CA LYS A 171 -17.39 -0.79 2.33
C LYS A 171 -16.89 -1.69 3.46
N LEU A 172 -15.73 -2.33 3.28
CA LEU A 172 -15.14 -3.21 4.29
C LEU A 172 -14.77 -2.46 5.57
N VAL A 173 -14.13 -1.29 5.47
CA VAL A 173 -13.80 -0.43 6.62
C VAL A 173 -15.08 -0.01 7.36
N GLN A 174 -16.14 0.36 6.62
CA GLN A 174 -17.40 0.76 7.22
C GLN A 174 -18.09 -0.40 7.96
N SER A 175 -18.12 -1.59 7.36
CA SER A 175 -18.74 -2.79 7.93
C SER A 175 -18.02 -3.29 9.20
N HIS A 176 -16.76 -2.91 9.41
CA HIS A 176 -15.93 -3.40 10.50
C HIS A 176 -15.40 -2.29 11.42
N LYS A 177 -16.02 -1.11 11.42
CA LYS A 177 -15.56 0.08 12.17
C LYS A 177 -15.42 -0.14 13.69
N SER A 178 -16.13 -1.11 14.27
CA SER A 178 -16.07 -1.47 15.70
C SER A 178 -15.32 -2.78 15.97
N ALA A 179 -14.58 -3.31 15.00
CA ALA A 179 -13.86 -4.57 15.16
C ALA A 179 -12.68 -4.43 16.14
N PHE A 180 -12.23 -5.57 16.67
CA PHE A 180 -11.00 -5.70 17.48
C PHE A 180 -9.71 -5.31 16.71
N VAL A 181 -9.87 -4.97 15.45
CA VAL A 181 -8.81 -4.71 14.50
C VAL A 181 -9.08 -3.37 13.83
N GLY A 182 -8.09 -2.47 13.83
CA GLY A 182 -8.17 -1.21 13.07
C GLY A 182 -7.90 -1.47 11.60
N ILE A 183 -8.76 -0.99 10.68
CA ILE A 183 -8.59 -1.19 9.23
C ILE A 183 -8.30 0.15 8.56
N ASN A 184 -7.16 0.23 7.89
CA ASN A 184 -6.63 1.43 7.24
C ASN A 184 -6.42 1.20 5.74
N ARG A 185 -6.48 2.31 4.99
CA ARG A 185 -6.28 2.37 3.54
C ARG A 185 -4.90 2.91 3.21
N VAL A 186 -4.19 2.24 2.33
CA VAL A 186 -2.98 2.78 1.69
C VAL A 186 -3.29 2.98 0.21
N PHE A 187 -3.49 4.23 -0.22
CA PHE A 187 -3.74 4.55 -1.63
C PHE A 187 -2.43 4.71 -2.37
N PHE A 188 -2.30 4.07 -3.52
CA PHE A 188 -1.15 4.21 -4.38
C PHE A 188 -1.52 4.01 -5.86
N ASP A 189 -0.67 4.50 -6.76
CA ASP A 189 -0.82 4.35 -8.22
C ASP A 189 0.38 3.60 -8.80
N GLU A 190 0.16 2.37 -9.29
CA GLU A 190 1.20 1.56 -9.96
C GLU A 190 1.75 2.23 -11.25
N GLY A 191 1.02 3.16 -11.85
CA GLY A 191 1.32 3.78 -13.15
C GLY A 191 2.37 4.88 -13.14
N GLY A 192 2.81 5.35 -11.97
CA GLY A 192 3.92 6.31 -11.86
C GLY A 192 3.68 7.67 -12.54
N GLU A 193 2.44 8.03 -12.88
CA GLU A 193 2.14 9.36 -13.42
C GLU A 193 2.00 10.39 -12.28
N LEU A 194 3.04 11.21 -12.10
CA LEU A 194 2.95 12.49 -11.39
C LEU A 194 2.47 13.61 -12.34
N THR A 195 1.56 13.32 -13.27
CA THR A 195 0.81 14.39 -13.93
C THR A 195 -0.37 14.68 -13.02
N GLY A 196 -0.24 15.73 -12.21
CA GLY A 196 -1.29 16.27 -11.33
C GLY A 196 -2.49 16.84 -12.09
N HIS A 197 -2.93 16.20 -13.16
CA HIS A 197 -4.27 16.27 -13.72
C HIS A 197 -5.05 15.11 -13.14
N THR A 198 -5.32 15.26 -11.85
CA THR A 198 -6.65 15.04 -11.29
C THR A 198 -7.63 14.39 -12.27
N SER A 199 -7.79 13.06 -12.22
CA SER A 199 -8.89 12.35 -12.90
C SER A 199 -10.29 12.75 -12.39
N TYR A 200 -10.35 13.76 -11.51
CA TYR A 200 -11.54 14.43 -10.98
C TYR A 200 -12.40 15.14 -12.04
N THR A 201 -12.01 15.21 -13.31
CA THR A 201 -12.88 15.74 -14.39
C THR A 201 -13.84 14.69 -14.96
N ASN A 202 -13.67 13.42 -14.61
CA ASN A 202 -14.62 12.39 -14.99
C ASN A 202 -15.76 12.33 -13.95
N HIS A 203 -16.96 12.68 -14.40
CA HIS A 203 -18.22 12.77 -13.65
C HIS A 203 -18.67 11.44 -13.03
N PHE A 204 -17.97 10.33 -13.28
CA PHE A 204 -18.16 9.06 -12.58
C PHE A 204 -17.37 8.94 -11.25
N PHE A 205 -16.41 9.83 -10.97
CA PHE A 205 -15.45 9.69 -9.85
C PHE A 205 -15.60 10.75 -8.76
N ASP A 206 -16.84 11.18 -8.48
CA ASP A 206 -17.09 12.23 -7.50
C ASP A 206 -16.76 11.75 -6.06
N ARG A 207 -15.48 11.95 -5.72
CA ARG A 207 -14.79 11.99 -4.40
C ARG A 207 -14.19 10.69 -3.85
N PRO A 208 -12.86 10.56 -4.03
CA PRO A 208 -11.98 10.13 -2.94
C PRO A 208 -10.76 11.06 -2.82
N GLY A 209 -10.57 11.63 -1.63
CA GLY A 209 -9.45 12.55 -1.38
C GLY A 209 -9.69 13.48 -0.20
N ARG A 210 -9.78 12.92 1.00
CA ARG A 210 -9.30 13.60 2.21
C ARG A 210 -8.53 12.58 3.03
N ALA A 211 -7.21 12.78 3.10
CA ALA A 211 -6.47 12.42 4.28
C ALA A 211 -7.18 13.06 5.48
N GLY A 212 -7.32 12.32 6.59
CA GLY A 212 -7.81 12.87 7.87
C GLY A 212 -7.04 14.16 8.19
N THR A 213 -7.68 15.21 8.72
CA THR A 213 -8.62 15.27 9.86
C THR A 213 -10.10 15.32 9.54
#